data_AF-A0AB34SIV0-F1
#
_entry.id   AF-A0AB34SIV0-F1
#
_cell.length_a   1.000
_cell.length_b   1.000
_cell.length_c   1.000
_cell.angle_alpha   90.00
_cell.angle_beta   90.00
_cell.angle_gamma   90.00
#
_symmetry.space_group_name_H-M   'P 1'
#
loop_
_entity.id
_entity.type
_entity.pdbx_description
1 polymer ?
#
loop_
_entity_poly.entity_id
_entity_poly.type
_entity_poly.pdbx_seq_one_letter_code
_entity_poly.pdbx_strand_id
1 'polypeptide(L)'
;MHKEVKSCADKGDIKGLKYIFVDCLDVDPTFEKYKEDYEYCKNLNGLFESHRELTPFSMDKSLWNYKYWQKLKTDLLKNFSDSRFKHMIEVAKIVYSDKIERILKERENSLNINNKKINESGIKTSTASKIVTSSKLEKENQQSMLEEERRRIQIENRKTRAKEKADIERIEKLKEQASQAQANKNSDSKKLMGVVVGTVLIILAIVLIINLI
;
A
#
# COMPACT_ATOMS: atom_id res chain seq x y z
N MET A 1 0.85 -12.24 -19.77
CA MET A 1 0.79 -12.94 -18.48
C MET A 1 2.17 -13.03 -17.85
N HIS A 2 2.30 -12.81 -16.53
CA HIS A 2 3.56 -12.95 -15.80
C HIS A 2 3.94 -14.42 -15.55
N LYS A 3 5.24 -14.72 -15.64
CA LYS A 3 5.76 -16.11 -15.52
C LYS A 3 5.52 -16.69 -14.13
N GLU A 4 5.65 -15.86 -13.10
CA GLU A 4 5.47 -16.24 -11.70
C GLU A 4 4.01 -16.62 -11.42
N VAL A 5 3.06 -15.83 -11.94
CA VAL A 5 1.62 -16.13 -11.85
C VAL A 5 1.31 -17.46 -12.51
N LYS A 6 1.76 -17.63 -13.77
CA LYS A 6 1.56 -18.88 -14.50
C LYS A 6 2.12 -20.07 -13.73
N SER A 7 3.34 -19.95 -13.20
CA SER A 7 3.97 -21.04 -12.44
C SER A 7 3.19 -21.40 -11.17
N CYS A 8 2.66 -20.42 -10.44
CA CYS A 8 1.85 -20.69 -9.25
C CYS A 8 0.53 -21.35 -9.62
N ALA A 9 -0.15 -20.87 -10.67
CA ALA A 9 -1.38 -21.46 -11.18
C ALA A 9 -1.19 -22.91 -11.65
N ASP A 10 -0.16 -23.18 -12.46
CA ASP A 10 0.16 -24.52 -12.97
C ASP A 10 0.44 -25.52 -11.83
N LYS A 11 1.01 -25.05 -10.71
CA LYS A 11 1.34 -25.86 -9.52
C LYS A 11 0.20 -25.95 -8.49
N GLY A 12 -0.91 -25.24 -8.71
CA GLY A 12 -1.96 -25.11 -7.69
C GLY A 12 -1.51 -24.38 -6.43
N ASP A 13 -0.47 -23.53 -6.49
CA ASP A 13 0.00 -22.72 -5.37
C ASP A 13 -0.90 -21.49 -5.18
N ILE A 14 -2.09 -21.74 -4.63
CA ILE A 14 -3.08 -20.72 -4.32
C ILE A 14 -2.52 -19.67 -3.36
N LYS A 15 -1.69 -20.10 -2.39
CA LYS A 15 -1.10 -19.19 -1.40
C LYS A 15 -0.14 -18.21 -2.09
N GLY A 16 0.72 -18.71 -2.98
CA GLY A 16 1.60 -17.89 -3.81
C GLY A 16 0.83 -16.88 -4.66
N LEU A 17 -0.25 -17.31 -5.32
CA LEU A 17 -1.13 -16.42 -6.09
C LEU A 17 -1.72 -15.30 -5.23
N LYS A 18 -2.24 -15.62 -4.03
CA LYS A 18 -2.77 -14.61 -3.10
C LYS A 18 -1.72 -13.56 -2.74
N TYR A 19 -0.48 -13.95 -2.45
CA TYR A 19 0.60 -12.99 -2.18
C TYR A 19 0.96 -12.14 -3.39
N ILE A 20 1.03 -12.73 -4.58
CA ILE A 20 1.31 -11.99 -5.82
C ILE A 20 0.26 -10.89 -6.03
N PHE A 21 -1.03 -11.21 -5.93
CA PHE A 21 -2.09 -10.23 -6.13
C PHE A 21 -2.16 -9.19 -4.99
N VAL A 22 -1.86 -9.56 -3.75
CA VAL A 22 -1.78 -8.59 -2.63
C VAL A 22 -0.69 -7.54 -2.90
N ASP A 23 0.42 -7.92 -3.51
CA ASP A 23 1.54 -7.02 -3.79
C ASP A 23 1.50 -6.40 -5.20
N CYS A 24 0.66 -6.89 -6.12
CA CYS A 24 0.69 -6.44 -7.51
C CYS A 24 0.37 -4.94 -7.66
N LEU A 25 -0.51 -4.40 -6.81
CA LEU A 25 -0.87 -2.98 -6.80
C LEU A 25 0.23 -2.10 -6.17
N ASP A 26 1.11 -2.67 -5.33
CA ASP A 26 2.32 -1.97 -4.91
C ASP A 26 3.32 -1.83 -6.07
N VAL A 27 3.30 -2.77 -7.03
CA VAL A 27 4.19 -2.78 -8.21
C VAL A 27 3.63 -1.88 -9.31
N ASP A 28 2.41 -2.17 -9.75
CA ASP A 28 1.66 -1.42 -10.77
C ASP A 28 0.26 -1.05 -10.25
N PRO A 29 0.10 0.11 -9.60
CA PRO A 29 -1.19 0.57 -9.09
C PRO A 29 -2.21 0.92 -10.20
N THR A 30 -1.79 0.99 -11.48
CA THR A 30 -2.73 1.07 -12.61
C THR A 30 -3.43 -0.25 -12.89
N PHE A 31 -2.91 -1.35 -12.32
CA PHE A 31 -3.35 -2.72 -12.51
C PHE A 31 -3.25 -3.26 -13.96
N GLU A 32 -2.88 -2.42 -14.93
CA GLU A 32 -2.85 -2.77 -16.36
C GLU A 32 -2.03 -4.03 -16.64
N LYS A 33 -0.84 -4.14 -16.03
CA LYS A 33 0.06 -5.28 -16.23
C LYS A 33 -0.50 -6.61 -15.69
N TYR A 34 -1.44 -6.56 -14.75
CA TYR A 34 -1.95 -7.72 -14.03
C TYR A 34 -3.40 -8.08 -14.42
N LYS A 35 -4.04 -7.34 -15.33
CA LYS A 35 -5.40 -7.66 -15.81
C LYS A 35 -5.50 -9.05 -16.42
N GLU A 36 -4.56 -9.39 -17.29
CA GLU A 36 -4.52 -10.70 -17.96
C GLU A 36 -4.30 -11.83 -16.94
N ASP A 37 -3.38 -11.63 -15.99
CA ASP A 37 -3.12 -12.57 -14.90
C ASP A 37 -4.36 -12.82 -14.05
N TYR A 38 -5.08 -11.74 -13.74
CA TYR A 38 -6.29 -11.78 -12.93
C TYR A 38 -7.40 -12.57 -13.61
N GLU A 39 -7.71 -12.26 -14.87
CA GLU A 39 -8.74 -12.96 -15.63
C GLU A 39 -8.37 -14.44 -15.85
N TYR A 40 -7.10 -14.74 -16.07
CA TYR A 40 -6.61 -16.11 -16.13
C TYR A 40 -6.84 -16.87 -14.81
N CYS A 41 -6.55 -16.22 -13.68
CA CYS A 41 -6.65 -16.87 -12.37
C CYS A 41 -8.07 -16.89 -11.79
N LYS A 42 -9.00 -16.09 -12.31
CA LYS A 42 -10.36 -15.90 -11.77
C LYS A 42 -11.17 -17.19 -11.65
N ASN A 43 -10.93 -18.14 -12.55
CA ASN A 43 -11.62 -19.42 -12.59
C ASN A 43 -10.86 -20.54 -11.88
N LEU A 44 -9.70 -20.25 -11.25
CA LEU A 44 -8.95 -21.25 -10.50
C LEU A 44 -9.68 -21.59 -9.20
N ASN A 45 -9.94 -22.88 -9.03
CA ASN A 45 -10.65 -23.37 -7.87
C ASN A 45 -9.87 -23.05 -6.58
N GLY A 46 -10.53 -22.41 -5.62
CA GLY A 46 -9.96 -22.07 -4.32
C GLY A 46 -9.15 -20.76 -4.24
N LEU A 47 -8.93 -20.05 -5.35
CA LEU A 47 -8.29 -18.73 -5.29
C LEU A 47 -9.20 -17.70 -4.64
N PHE A 48 -10.39 -17.50 -5.23
CA PHE A 48 -11.38 -16.58 -4.73
C PHE A 48 -12.31 -17.27 -3.74
N GLU A 49 -12.44 -16.67 -2.58
CA GLU A 49 -13.39 -17.06 -1.56
C GLU A 49 -14.66 -16.22 -1.66
N SER A 50 -15.80 -16.77 -1.21
CA SER A 50 -16.99 -15.97 -0.96
C SER A 50 -16.64 -14.81 -0.03
N HIS A 51 -17.19 -13.64 -0.35
CA HIS A 51 -16.94 -12.45 0.45
C HIS A 51 -17.44 -12.64 1.88
N ARG A 52 -16.56 -12.38 2.84
CA ARG A 52 -16.88 -12.32 4.27
C ARG A 52 -16.51 -10.94 4.78
N GLU A 53 -17.40 -10.35 5.56
CA GLU A 53 -17.11 -9.08 6.21
C GLU A 53 -16.07 -9.29 7.33
N LEU A 54 -15.00 -8.48 7.31
CA LEU A 54 -13.91 -8.46 8.28
C LEU A 54 -13.77 -7.03 8.80
N THR A 55 -13.51 -6.13 7.87
CA THR A 55 -13.63 -4.69 8.04
C THR A 55 -14.50 -4.13 6.91
N PRO A 56 -15.57 -3.40 7.25
CA PRO A 56 -16.41 -2.74 6.26
C PRO A 56 -15.61 -1.80 5.36
N PHE A 57 -15.97 -1.76 4.09
CA PHE A 57 -15.38 -0.81 3.15
C PHE A 57 -15.76 0.62 3.53
N SER A 58 -14.74 1.44 3.78
CA SER A 58 -14.91 2.89 3.75
C SER A 58 -15.16 3.32 2.31
N MET A 59 -16.30 3.94 2.06
CA MET A 59 -16.59 4.64 0.80
C MET A 59 -16.15 6.11 0.83
N ASP A 60 -15.80 6.61 2.00
CA ASP A 60 -15.21 7.94 2.15
C ASP A 60 -13.75 7.90 1.68
N LYS A 61 -13.51 8.51 0.52
CA LYS A 61 -12.21 8.61 -0.14
C LYS A 61 -11.19 9.40 0.69
N SER A 62 -11.62 10.30 1.58
CA SER A 62 -10.71 11.04 2.46
C SER A 62 -10.01 10.12 3.48
N LEU A 63 -10.62 8.97 3.77
CA LEU A 63 -10.06 7.94 4.65
C LEU A 63 -9.14 6.96 3.91
N TRP A 64 -9.03 7.06 2.58
CA TRP A 64 -8.20 6.17 1.75
C TRP A 64 -6.73 6.59 1.78
N ASN A 65 -6.13 6.46 2.95
CA ASN A 65 -4.71 6.70 3.19
C ASN A 65 -3.92 5.38 3.30
N TYR A 66 -2.60 5.48 3.45
CA TYR A 66 -1.72 4.31 3.54
C TYR A 66 -2.04 3.40 4.74
N LYS A 67 -2.54 3.93 5.86
CA LYS A 67 -2.98 3.11 6.99
C LYS A 67 -4.18 2.25 6.62
N TYR A 68 -5.15 2.82 5.91
CA TYR A 68 -6.27 2.05 5.36
C TYR A 68 -5.80 1.01 4.33
N TRP A 69 -4.84 1.37 3.47
CA TRP A 69 -4.22 0.45 2.52
C TRP A 69 -3.63 -0.82 3.19
N GLN A 70 -2.81 -0.65 4.24
CA GLN A 70 -2.22 -1.79 4.97
C GLN A 70 -3.28 -2.70 5.59
N LYS A 71 -4.38 -2.10 6.07
CA LYS A 71 -5.52 -2.84 6.60
C LYS A 71 -6.20 -3.68 5.50
N LEU A 72 -6.42 -3.10 4.32
CA LEU A 72 -6.98 -3.82 3.18
C LEU A 72 -6.09 -4.99 2.73
N LYS A 73 -4.76 -4.81 2.66
CA LYS A 73 -3.84 -5.91 2.33
C LYS A 73 -3.97 -7.07 3.33
N THR A 74 -4.10 -6.75 4.61
CA THR A 74 -4.27 -7.75 5.68
C THR A 74 -5.60 -8.48 5.55
N ASP A 75 -6.69 -7.75 5.33
CA ASP A 75 -8.02 -8.33 5.22
C ASP A 75 -8.17 -9.16 3.94
N LEU A 76 -7.55 -8.74 2.84
CA LEU A 76 -7.50 -9.48 1.59
C LEU A 76 -6.76 -10.82 1.74
N LEU A 77 -5.68 -10.88 2.52
CA LEU A 77 -4.99 -12.15 2.82
C LEU A 77 -5.86 -13.10 3.67
N LYS A 78 -6.69 -12.56 4.56
CA LYS A 78 -7.58 -13.35 5.44
C LYS A 78 -8.82 -13.87 4.71
N ASN A 79 -9.34 -13.11 3.77
CA ASN A 79 -10.46 -13.49 2.90
C ASN A 79 -10.19 -12.95 1.51
N PHE A 80 -9.64 -13.80 0.64
CA PHE A 80 -9.26 -13.36 -0.70
C PHE A 80 -10.48 -13.37 -1.62
N SER A 81 -11.34 -12.37 -1.47
CA SER A 81 -12.57 -12.24 -2.26
C SER A 81 -12.40 -11.26 -3.41
N ASP A 82 -13.05 -11.54 -4.55
CA ASP A 82 -13.04 -10.67 -5.73
C ASP A 82 -13.52 -9.24 -5.38
N SER A 83 -14.55 -9.12 -4.54
CA SER A 83 -15.03 -7.83 -4.03
C SER A 83 -13.97 -7.04 -3.23
N ARG A 84 -13.21 -7.69 -2.33
CA ARG A 84 -12.13 -7.03 -1.57
C ARG A 84 -11.01 -6.57 -2.49
N PHE A 85 -10.64 -7.39 -3.46
CA PHE A 85 -9.59 -7.04 -4.40
C PHE A 85 -10.00 -5.87 -5.29
N LYS A 86 -11.23 -5.88 -5.83
CA LYS A 86 -11.77 -4.74 -6.60
C LYS A 86 -11.82 -3.45 -5.80
N HIS A 87 -12.24 -3.50 -4.54
CA HIS A 87 -12.18 -2.33 -3.65
C HIS A 87 -10.74 -1.84 -3.48
N MET A 88 -9.78 -2.76 -3.32
CA MET A 88 -8.36 -2.43 -3.24
C MET A 88 -7.82 -1.77 -4.52
N ILE A 89 -8.26 -2.18 -5.71
CA ILE A 89 -7.90 -1.52 -6.98
C ILE A 89 -8.37 -0.05 -6.98
N GLU A 90 -9.58 0.24 -6.52
CA GLU A 90 -10.09 1.62 -6.44
C GLU A 90 -9.32 2.47 -5.42
N VAL A 91 -8.97 1.89 -4.27
CA VAL A 91 -8.18 2.57 -3.23
C VAL A 91 -6.76 2.87 -3.72
N ALA A 92 -6.14 1.96 -4.48
CA ALA A 92 -4.80 2.14 -5.04
C ALA A 92 -4.71 3.40 -5.92
N LYS A 93 -5.79 3.76 -6.63
CA LYS A 93 -5.84 4.98 -7.47
C LYS A 93 -5.61 6.26 -6.66
N ILE A 94 -6.02 6.27 -5.39
CA ILE A 94 -5.83 7.42 -4.49
C ILE A 94 -4.51 7.30 -3.74
N VAL A 95 -4.25 6.16 -3.12
CA VAL A 95 -3.06 5.94 -2.28
C VAL A 95 -1.76 6.08 -3.08
N TYR A 96 -1.79 5.74 -4.37
CA TYR A 96 -0.63 5.75 -5.25
C TYR A 96 -0.78 6.71 -6.44
N SER A 97 -1.55 7.80 -6.31
CA SER A 97 -1.79 8.78 -7.38
C SER A 97 -0.49 9.23 -8.07
N ASP A 98 0.50 9.66 -7.30
CA ASP A 98 1.76 10.20 -7.81
C ASP A 98 2.54 9.12 -8.60
N LYS A 99 2.49 7.87 -8.12
CA LYS A 99 3.11 6.74 -8.80
C LYS A 99 2.38 6.40 -10.09
N ILE A 100 1.05 6.48 -10.12
CA ILE A 100 0.25 6.28 -11.33
C ILE A 100 0.59 7.33 -12.37
N GLU A 101 0.62 8.62 -11.99
CA GLU A 101 0.97 9.71 -12.89
C GLU A 101 2.34 9.49 -13.53
N ARG A 102 3.34 9.13 -12.71
CA ARG A 102 4.68 8.80 -13.20
C ARG A 102 4.65 7.64 -14.20
N ILE A 103 3.97 6.54 -13.86
CA ILE A 103 3.88 5.36 -14.73
C ILE A 103 3.22 5.70 -16.07
N LEU A 104 2.14 6.50 -16.05
CA LEU A 104 1.44 6.89 -17.27
C LEU A 104 2.32 7.79 -18.16
N LYS A 105 3.03 8.75 -17.56
CA LYS A 105 3.98 9.61 -18.28
C LYS A 105 5.14 8.82 -18.89
N GLU A 106 5.69 7.85 -18.17
CA GLU A 106 6.74 6.95 -18.68
C GLU A 106 6.25 6.12 -19.87
N ARG A 107 5.00 5.62 -19.82
CA ARG A 107 4.38 4.87 -20.93
C ARG A 107 4.19 5.75 -22.16
N GLU A 108 3.66 6.95 -22.00
CA GLU A 108 3.48 7.92 -23.08
C GLU A 108 4.81 8.26 -23.77
N ASN A 109 5.84 8.57 -22.98
CA ASN A 109 7.17 8.86 -23.50
C ASN A 109 7.77 7.67 -24.28
N SER A 110 7.57 6.44 -23.79
CA SER A 110 8.04 5.22 -24.46
C SER A 110 7.37 5.00 -25.82
N LEU A 111 6.07 5.29 -25.92
CA LEU A 111 5.32 5.22 -27.18
C LEU A 111 5.81 6.28 -28.18
N ASN A 112 6.05 7.51 -27.71
CA ASN A 112 6.55 8.60 -28.55
C ASN A 112 7.95 8.31 -29.12
N ILE A 113 8.86 7.74 -28.32
CA ILE A 113 10.20 7.34 -28.78
C ILE A 113 10.11 6.24 -29.85
N ASN A 114 9.25 5.24 -29.66
CA ASN A 114 9.07 4.16 -30.63
C ASN A 114 8.51 4.68 -31.96
N ASN A 115 7.52 5.58 -31.92
CA ASN A 115 6.96 6.19 -33.12
C ASN A 115 8.00 7.04 -33.88
N LYS A 116 8.87 7.78 -33.17
CA LYS A 116 9.95 8.55 -33.80
C LYS A 116 10.98 7.65 -34.50
N LYS A 117 11.37 6.53 -33.88
CA LYS A 117 12.29 5.55 -34.49
C LYS A 117 11.71 4.87 -35.73
N ILE A 118 10.41 4.57 -35.75
CA ILE A 118 9.74 3.98 -36.92
C ILE A 118 9.72 4.97 -38.09
N ASN A 119 9.53 6.27 -37.81
CA ASN A 119 9.51 7.31 -38.83
C ASN A 119 10.90 7.66 -39.39
N GLU A 120 11.98 7.50 -38.61
CA GLU A 120 13.36 7.73 -39.08
C GLU A 120 13.95 6.54 -39.85
N SER A 121 13.38 5.33 -39.72
CA SER A 121 13.87 4.13 -40.43
C SER A 121 13.29 3.96 -41.85
N GLY A 122 12.53 4.94 -42.36
CA GLY A 122 11.82 4.89 -43.64
C GLY A 122 12.64 5.25 -44.90
N ILE A 123 13.94 5.53 -44.81
CA ILE A 123 14.78 5.86 -45.97
C ILE A 123 16.17 5.20 -45.86
N LYS A 124 16.31 3.95 -46.33
CA LYS A 124 17.31 3.52 -47.34
C LYS A 124 17.30 2.00 -47.59
N THR A 125 17.42 1.72 -48.87
CA THR A 125 17.35 0.48 -49.64
C THR A 125 18.46 -0.54 -49.33
N SER A 126 18.14 -1.83 -49.48
CA SER A 126 18.98 -2.95 -49.94
C SER A 126 20.46 -3.01 -49.52
N THR A 127 20.84 -4.04 -48.75
CA THR A 127 21.90 -5.02 -49.08
C THR A 127 21.87 -6.17 -48.06
N ALA A 128 21.74 -7.40 -48.54
CA ALA A 128 21.85 -8.61 -47.72
C ALA A 128 23.33 -8.92 -47.39
N SER A 129 23.67 -9.04 -46.10
CA SER A 129 24.62 -10.01 -45.52
C SER A 129 25.13 -9.53 -44.15
N LYS A 130 25.33 -10.49 -43.23
CA LYS A 130 25.86 -10.37 -41.85
C LYS A 130 24.85 -9.98 -40.75
N ILE A 131 23.90 -10.87 -40.47
CA ILE A 131 23.08 -10.81 -39.24
C ILE A 131 23.06 -12.21 -38.61
N VAL A 132 24.10 -12.61 -37.87
CA VAL A 132 23.94 -13.73 -36.92
C VAL A 132 24.69 -13.53 -35.60
N THR A 133 25.81 -12.80 -35.54
CA THR A 133 26.65 -12.84 -34.32
C THR A 133 26.49 -11.65 -33.35
N SER A 134 25.88 -10.53 -33.74
CA SER A 134 25.80 -9.32 -32.88
C SER A 134 24.62 -9.30 -31.89
N SER A 135 23.57 -10.08 -32.13
CA SER A 135 22.29 -9.90 -31.44
C SER A 135 22.20 -10.55 -30.05
N LYS A 136 23.19 -11.35 -29.64
CA LYS A 136 23.20 -12.03 -28.34
C LYS A 136 23.89 -11.20 -27.25
N LEU A 137 24.99 -10.53 -27.58
CA LEU A 137 25.76 -9.71 -26.63
C LEU A 137 25.01 -8.41 -26.27
N GLU A 138 24.30 -7.80 -27.22
CA GLU A 138 23.50 -6.60 -26.99
C GLU A 138 22.26 -6.87 -26.12
N LYS A 139 21.62 -8.04 -26.29
CA LYS A 139 20.47 -8.45 -25.46
C LYS A 139 20.88 -8.74 -24.02
N GLU A 140 22.02 -9.40 -23.81
CA GLU A 140 22.53 -9.67 -22.46
C GLU A 140 22.92 -8.38 -21.73
N ASN A 141 23.55 -7.42 -22.41
CA ASN A 141 23.89 -6.12 -21.81
C ASN A 141 22.66 -5.29 -21.46
N GLN A 142 21.64 -5.30 -22.32
CA GLN A 142 20.39 -4.57 -22.08
C GLN A 142 19.57 -5.20 -20.95
N GLN A 143 19.63 -6.53 -20.81
CA GLN A 143 18.94 -7.27 -19.77
C GLN A 143 19.62 -7.11 -18.39
N SER A 144 20.96 -7.07 -18.36
CA SER A 144 21.73 -6.74 -17.16
C SER A 144 21.44 -5.32 -16.63
N MET A 145 21.39 -4.32 -17.51
CA MET A 145 21.07 -2.93 -17.14
C MET A 145 19.64 -2.79 -16.60
N LEU A 146 18.67 -3.50 -17.20
CA LEU A 146 17.28 -3.51 -16.73
C LEU A 146 17.14 -4.19 -15.36
N GLU A 147 17.98 -5.19 -15.07
CA GLU A 147 17.95 -5.88 -13.78
C GLU A 147 18.60 -5.05 -12.67
N GLU A 148 19.71 -4.35 -12.96
CA GLU A 148 20.31 -3.40 -12.04
C GLU A 148 19.38 -2.24 -11.70
N GLU A 149 18.69 -1.68 -12.70
CA GLU A 149 17.73 -0.60 -12.47
C GLU A 149 16.54 -1.07 -11.63
N ARG A 150 16.03 -2.29 -11.88
CA ARG A 150 15.01 -2.91 -11.02
C ARG A 150 15.49 -3.09 -9.57
N ARG A 151 16.75 -3.51 -9.37
CA ARG A 151 17.33 -3.62 -8.02
C ARG A 151 17.48 -2.27 -7.35
N ARG A 152 17.91 -1.23 -8.08
CA ARG A 152 17.98 0.16 -7.55
C ARG A 152 16.61 0.65 -7.10
N ILE A 153 15.59 0.49 -7.94
CA ILE A 153 14.21 0.87 -7.61
C ILE A 153 13.67 0.08 -6.42
N GLN A 154 13.97 -1.22 -6.31
CA GLN A 154 13.58 -2.02 -5.14
C GLN A 154 14.26 -1.55 -3.85
N ILE A 155 15.54 -1.22 -3.91
CA ILE A 155 16.30 -0.69 -2.76
C ILE A 155 15.76 0.67 -2.35
N GLU A 156 15.47 1.55 -3.30
CA GLU A 156 14.91 2.88 -3.05
C GLU A 156 13.51 2.78 -2.43
N ASN A 157 12.61 1.98 -3.02
CA ASN A 157 11.29 1.72 -2.44
C ASN A 157 11.37 1.14 -1.03
N ARG A 158 12.35 0.25 -0.77
CA ARG A 158 12.57 -0.31 0.57
C ARG A 158 13.06 0.75 1.55
N LYS A 159 13.94 1.66 1.13
CA LYS A 159 14.40 2.80 1.95
C LYS A 159 13.28 3.79 2.24
N THR A 160 12.46 4.12 1.24
CA THR A 160 11.29 4.99 1.41
C THR A 160 10.29 4.39 2.39
N ARG A 161 9.95 3.10 2.23
CA ARG A 161 9.08 2.37 3.17
C ARG A 161 9.64 2.33 4.60
N ALA A 162 10.95 2.14 4.76
CA ALA A 162 11.58 2.13 6.08
C ALA A 162 11.55 3.51 6.74
N LYS A 163 11.78 4.58 5.96
CA LYS A 163 11.73 5.97 6.44
C LYS A 163 10.31 6.35 6.86
N GLU A 164 9.32 6.05 6.02
CA GLU A 164 7.91 6.32 6.33
C GLU A 164 7.41 5.52 7.53
N LYS A 165 7.84 4.26 7.67
CA LYS A 165 7.54 3.45 8.86
C LYS A 165 8.13 4.07 10.13
N ALA A 166 9.36 4.56 10.07
CA ALA A 166 10.00 5.23 11.20
C ALA A 166 9.29 6.55 11.56
N ASP A 167 8.84 7.31 10.57
CA ASP A 167 8.09 8.54 10.78
C ASP A 167 6.73 8.27 11.43
N ILE A 168 6.02 7.21 11.00
CA ILE A 168 4.77 6.77 11.63
C ILE A 168 5.00 6.38 13.09
N GLU A 169 6.01 5.56 13.38
CA GLU A 169 6.34 5.13 14.74
C GLU A 169 6.71 6.33 15.63
N ARG A 170 7.40 7.32 15.07
CA ARG A 170 7.75 8.56 15.77
C ARG A 170 6.50 9.38 16.10
N ILE A 171 5.57 9.52 15.16
CA ILE A 171 4.30 10.23 15.39
C ILE A 171 3.46 9.51 16.45
N GLU A 172 3.44 8.18 16.45
CA GLU A 172 2.69 7.39 17.44
C GLU A 172 3.28 7.55 18.84
N LYS A 173 4.61 7.47 18.99
CA LYS A 173 5.28 7.75 20.28
C LYS A 173 5.03 9.16 20.78
N LEU A 174 5.02 10.16 19.91
CA LEU A 174 4.71 11.54 20.29
C LEU A 174 3.26 11.68 20.80
N LYS A 175 2.30 10.98 20.18
CA LYS A 175 0.91 10.95 20.64
C LYS A 175 0.76 10.24 21.99
N GLU A 176 1.45 9.14 22.22
CA GLU A 176 1.46 8.45 23.50
C GLU A 176 2.06 9.32 24.61
N GLN A 177 3.20 9.97 24.35
CA GLN A 177 3.84 10.89 25.29
C GLN A 177 2.95 12.10 25.61
N ALA A 178 2.29 12.68 24.60
CA ALA A 178 1.34 13.77 24.81
C ALA A 178 0.13 13.31 25.66
N SER A 179 -0.38 12.11 25.41
CA SER A 179 -1.49 11.53 26.17
C SER A 179 -1.10 11.23 27.63
N GLN A 180 0.12 10.73 27.87
CA GLN A 180 0.65 10.52 29.21
C GLN A 180 0.94 11.82 29.96
N ALA A 181 1.47 12.84 29.28
CA ALA A 181 1.67 14.18 29.87
C ALA A 181 0.34 14.84 30.26
N GLN A 182 -0.70 14.64 29.45
CA GLN A 182 -2.05 15.12 29.74
C GLN A 182 -2.71 14.32 30.89
N ALA A 183 -2.46 13.01 30.98
CA ALA A 183 -2.88 12.19 32.11
C ALA A 183 -2.15 12.58 33.42
N ASN A 184 -0.85 12.87 33.37
CA ASN A 184 -0.08 13.35 34.53
C ASN A 184 -0.52 14.75 34.98
N LYS A 185 -0.78 15.69 34.07
CA LYS A 185 -1.41 16.99 34.41
C LYS A 185 -2.77 16.82 35.09
N ASN A 186 -3.59 15.86 34.64
CA ASN A 186 -4.86 15.52 35.29
C ASN A 186 -4.67 14.81 36.65
N SER A 187 -3.51 14.20 36.90
CA SER A 187 -3.19 13.57 38.19
C SER A 187 -2.71 14.58 39.24
N ASP A 188 -1.99 15.63 38.81
CA ASP A 188 -1.56 16.72 39.70
C ASP A 188 -2.72 17.66 40.07
N SER A 189 -3.68 17.87 39.15
CA SER A 189 -4.92 18.62 39.44
C SER A 189 -5.83 17.89 40.46
N LYS A 190 -5.79 16.56 40.51
CA LYS A 190 -6.56 15.76 41.49
C LYS A 190 -6.04 15.88 42.92
N LYS A 191 -4.79 16.27 43.14
CA LYS A 191 -4.23 16.48 44.49
C LYS A 191 -4.67 17.81 45.13
N LEU A 192 -5.09 18.79 44.33
CA LEU A 192 -5.58 20.08 44.85
C LEU A 192 -7.09 20.09 45.12
N MET A 193 -7.87 19.27 44.40
CA MET A 193 -9.33 19.29 44.50
C MET A 193 -9.89 18.44 45.66
N GLY A 194 -9.12 17.47 46.18
CA GLY A 194 -9.52 16.64 47.31
C GLY A 194 -9.61 17.37 48.66
N VAL A 195 -8.91 18.50 48.82
CA VAL A 195 -8.93 19.29 50.06
C VAL A 195 -10.15 20.23 50.12
N VAL A 196 -10.63 20.72 48.97
CA VAL A 196 -11.73 21.71 48.94
C VAL A 196 -13.11 21.05 49.01
N VAL A 197 -13.28 19.83 48.50
CA VAL A 197 -14.58 19.12 48.59
C VAL A 197 -14.82 18.55 49.99
N GLY A 198 -13.76 18.14 50.71
CA GLY A 198 -13.87 17.63 52.08
C GLY A 198 -14.26 18.69 53.11
N THR A 199 -13.77 19.93 52.98
CA THR A 199 -14.06 21.01 53.94
C THR A 199 -15.50 21.51 53.84
N VAL A 200 -16.09 21.57 52.64
CA VAL A 200 -17.48 22.03 52.45
C VAL A 200 -18.51 21.04 53.04
N LEU A 201 -18.26 19.73 52.94
CA LEU A 201 -19.14 18.70 53.52
C LEU A 201 -19.11 18.68 55.04
N ILE A 202 -17.93 18.92 55.66
CA ILE A 202 -17.78 18.99 57.11
C ILE A 202 -18.51 20.22 57.67
N ILE A 203 -18.44 21.38 57.00
CA ILE A 203 -19.13 22.60 57.42
C ILE A 203 -20.66 22.42 57.37
N LEU A 204 -21.19 21.77 56.33
CA LEU A 204 -22.63 21.48 56.22
C LEU A 204 -23.14 20.54 57.32
N ALA A 205 -22.35 19.53 57.71
CA ALA A 205 -22.70 18.63 58.80
C ALA A 205 -22.73 19.34 60.16
N ILE A 206 -21.78 20.25 60.42
CA ILE A 206 -21.72 21.03 61.66
C ILE A 206 -22.92 21.99 61.76
N VAL A 207 -23.30 22.67 60.66
CA VAL A 207 -24.46 23.57 60.64
C VAL A 207 -25.78 22.81 60.89
N LEU A 208 -25.91 21.59 60.37
CA LEU A 208 -27.09 20.76 60.60
C LEU A 208 -27.20 20.27 62.06
N ILE A 209 -26.07 19.94 62.71
CA ILE A 209 -26.05 19.50 64.11
C ILE A 209 -26.39 20.68 65.05
N ILE A 210 -25.88 21.88 64.75
CA ILE A 210 -26.19 23.09 65.55
C ILE A 210 -27.68 23.46 65.45
N ASN A 211 -28.33 23.18 64.30
CA ASN A 211 -29.78 23.41 64.14
C ASN A 211 -30.66 22.29 64.71
N LEU A 212 -30.07 21.21 65.24
CA LEU A 212 -30.79 20.05 65.80
C LEU A 212 -30.70 19.95 67.34
N ILE A 213 -29.97 20.87 67.98
CA ILE A 213 -29.85 21.03 69.44
C ILE A 213 -30.57 22.32 69.84
#